data_AF-A0A1I1B3U9-F1
#
_entry.id   AF-A0A1I1B3U9-F1
#
_cell.length_a   1.000
_cell.length_b   1.000
_cell.length_c   1.000
_cell.angle_alpha   90.00
_cell.angle_beta   90.00
_cell.angle_gamma   90.00
#
_symmetry.space_group_name_H-M   'P 1'
#
loop_
_entity.id
_entity.type
_entity.pdbx_description
1 polymer ?
#
loop_
_entity_poly.entity_id
_entity_poly.type
_entity_poly.pdbx_seq_one_letter_code
_entity_poly.pdbx_strand_id
1 'polypeptide(L)'
;MSDVPHLLHTVLDARDARREAEFWRELLGLAYRPGDEATDGKDDVDWLVLTHHDGRRALAIQEVESLPASRWPEPGHPSVSHLDTTVPNRHDLDAVHDRVLALGGELRLDRADDPDEPLRAYASPAGHVFCVFVAPSSPGDVPRTLTGTCAFRLMPTEELAPARSTVVIDEVAAGRATLITYTWAHPDDGEQTGTLVLGVPADDGAVTGSWVDSWHQPDVVLLGGTGAGGSWSVGYDYAPGWRWEVDVTVGSASLEMVMRNVVPEGQDGPAGPYDVMQARWT
;
A
#
# COMPACT_ATOMS: atom_id res chain seq x y z
N MET A 1 -15.78 25.54 -9.43
CA MET A 1 -15.46 24.90 -10.73
C MET A 1 -14.05 25.31 -11.06
N SER A 2 -13.21 24.37 -11.49
CA SER A 2 -11.83 24.67 -11.89
C SER A 2 -11.83 25.32 -13.27
N ASP A 3 -11.12 26.44 -13.42
CA ASP A 3 -10.94 27.13 -14.71
C ASP A 3 -9.79 26.53 -15.54
N VAL A 4 -9.23 25.38 -15.12
CA VAL A 4 -8.12 24.69 -15.79
C VAL A 4 -8.41 23.18 -15.95
N PRO A 5 -7.89 22.52 -17.01
CA PRO A 5 -8.08 21.09 -17.22
C PRO A 5 -7.38 20.26 -16.14
N HIS A 6 -7.99 19.11 -15.83
CA HIS A 6 -7.39 18.08 -14.99
C HIS A 6 -6.84 16.97 -15.88
N LEU A 7 -5.65 16.46 -15.57
CA LEU A 7 -5.09 15.31 -16.25
C LEU A 7 -5.99 14.08 -16.01
N LEU A 8 -6.36 13.38 -17.08
CA LEU A 8 -7.25 12.21 -16.99
C LEU A 8 -6.48 10.89 -17.04
N HIS A 9 -5.68 10.66 -18.08
CA HIS A 9 -4.72 9.56 -18.24
C HIS A 9 -3.84 9.84 -19.46
N THR A 10 -2.74 9.08 -19.57
CA THR A 10 -1.90 9.04 -20.77
C THR A 10 -2.43 8.01 -21.76
N VAL A 11 -2.27 8.26 -23.06
CA VAL A 11 -2.65 7.35 -24.15
C VAL A 11 -1.38 6.86 -24.85
N LEU A 12 -1.29 5.56 -25.11
CA LEU A 12 -0.17 4.93 -25.81
C LEU A 12 -0.67 4.26 -27.09
N ASP A 13 -0.05 4.56 -28.22
CA ASP A 13 -0.40 3.94 -29.51
C ASP A 13 0.17 2.52 -29.62
N ALA A 14 -0.54 1.58 -30.23
CA ALA A 14 -0.02 0.24 -30.48
C ALA A 14 -0.58 -0.33 -31.79
N ARG A 15 0.18 -1.19 -32.46
CA ARG A 15 -0.35 -1.93 -33.63
C ARG A 15 -1.21 -3.14 -33.23
N ASP A 16 -1.10 -3.54 -31.96
CA ASP A 16 -1.88 -4.59 -31.32
C ASP A 16 -2.25 -4.04 -29.94
N ALA A 17 -3.41 -3.37 -29.86
CA ALA A 17 -3.82 -2.66 -28.66
C ALA A 17 -4.02 -3.63 -27.48
N ARG A 18 -4.53 -4.84 -27.73
CA ARG A 18 -4.73 -5.82 -26.68
C ARG A 18 -3.41 -6.30 -26.09
N ARG A 19 -2.44 -6.66 -26.92
CA ARG A 19 -1.13 -7.12 -26.43
C ARG A 19 -0.44 -6.07 -25.57
N GLU A 20 -0.50 -4.81 -26.01
CA GLU A 20 0.08 -3.70 -25.26
C GLU A 20 -0.71 -3.44 -23.96
N ALA A 21 -2.05 -3.50 -24.00
CA ALA A 21 -2.89 -3.34 -22.81
C ALA A 21 -2.64 -4.43 -21.78
N GLU A 22 -2.49 -5.69 -22.18
CA GLU A 22 -2.16 -6.79 -21.28
C GLU A 22 -0.81 -6.58 -20.61
N PHE A 23 0.21 -6.13 -21.35
CA PHE A 23 1.52 -5.80 -20.78
C PHE A 23 1.39 -4.79 -19.64
N TRP A 24 0.71 -3.66 -19.87
CA TRP A 24 0.55 -2.61 -18.86
C TRP A 24 -0.37 -3.01 -17.71
N ARG A 25 -1.47 -3.72 -18.02
CA ARG A 25 -2.41 -4.25 -17.04
C ARG A 25 -1.70 -5.15 -16.05
N GLU A 26 -0.93 -6.10 -16.56
CA GLU A 26 -0.19 -7.03 -15.73
C GLU A 26 0.98 -6.34 -15.04
N LEU A 27 1.80 -5.54 -15.72
CA LEU A 27 2.97 -4.90 -15.11
C LEU A 27 2.59 -4.00 -13.92
N LEU A 28 1.55 -3.18 -14.08
CA LEU A 28 1.14 -2.17 -13.10
C LEU A 28 0.00 -2.62 -12.17
N GLY A 29 -0.48 -3.86 -12.30
CA GLY A 29 -1.59 -4.37 -11.50
C GLY A 29 -2.89 -3.59 -11.71
N LEU A 30 -3.19 -3.22 -12.95
CA LEU A 30 -4.41 -2.48 -13.30
C LEU A 30 -5.54 -3.44 -13.68
N ALA A 31 -6.75 -2.89 -13.81
CA ALA A 31 -7.92 -3.57 -14.35
C ALA A 31 -8.34 -2.92 -15.68
N TYR A 32 -9.14 -3.62 -16.47
CA TYR A 32 -9.86 -2.97 -17.57
C TYR A 32 -10.99 -2.11 -17.03
N ARG A 33 -11.29 -1.01 -17.72
CA ARG A 33 -12.57 -0.33 -17.58
C ARG A 33 -13.68 -1.34 -17.93
N PRO A 34 -14.79 -1.39 -17.17
CA PRO A 34 -15.90 -2.28 -17.47
C PRO A 34 -16.36 -2.16 -18.93
N GLY A 35 -16.37 -3.29 -19.64
CA GLY A 35 -16.70 -3.40 -21.05
C GLY A 35 -15.51 -3.46 -22.01
N ASP A 36 -14.29 -3.18 -21.53
CA ASP A 36 -13.06 -3.27 -22.33
C ASP A 36 -12.37 -4.65 -22.19
N GLU A 37 -12.89 -5.54 -21.35
CA GLU A 37 -12.38 -6.91 -21.20
C GLU A 37 -12.48 -7.71 -22.51
N ALA A 38 -11.54 -8.64 -22.71
CA ALA A 38 -11.60 -9.55 -23.84
C ALA A 38 -12.88 -10.39 -23.80
N THR A 39 -13.55 -10.53 -24.94
CA THR A 39 -14.71 -11.42 -25.12
C THR A 39 -14.31 -12.64 -25.94
N ASP A 40 -15.09 -13.72 -25.87
CA ASP A 40 -14.88 -14.92 -26.69
C ASP A 40 -15.16 -14.59 -28.18
N GLY A 41 -14.17 -14.02 -28.88
CA GLY A 41 -14.32 -13.53 -30.25
C GLY A 41 -13.10 -12.76 -30.77
N LYS A 42 -13.23 -12.22 -31.98
CA LYS A 42 -12.23 -11.31 -32.54
C LYS A 42 -12.33 -9.98 -31.80
N ASP A 43 -11.24 -9.56 -31.20
CA ASP A 43 -11.13 -8.32 -30.46
C ASP A 43 -10.85 -7.18 -31.46
N ASP A 44 -11.92 -6.61 -32.01
CA ASP A 44 -11.86 -5.48 -32.94
C ASP A 44 -11.83 -4.12 -32.20
N VAL A 45 -11.28 -4.10 -30.98
CA VAL A 45 -11.28 -2.90 -30.12
C VAL A 45 -10.05 -2.05 -30.40
N ASP A 46 -10.28 -0.86 -30.95
CA ASP A 46 -9.25 0.13 -31.27
C ASP A 46 -8.89 1.06 -30.11
N TRP A 47 -9.59 0.94 -28.97
CA TRP A 47 -9.37 1.77 -27.79
C TRP A 47 -9.66 1.01 -26.49
N LEU A 48 -8.63 0.84 -25.65
CA LEU A 48 -8.73 0.17 -24.35
C LEU A 48 -8.36 1.10 -23.22
N VAL A 49 -9.14 1.12 -22.15
CA VAL A 49 -8.83 1.90 -20.94
C VAL A 49 -8.48 0.97 -19.80
N LEU A 50 -7.33 1.24 -19.18
CA LEU A 50 -6.89 0.61 -17.94
C LEU A 50 -7.19 1.54 -16.76
N THR A 51 -7.70 0.96 -15.69
CA THR A 51 -8.09 1.67 -14.46
C THR A 51 -7.39 1.06 -13.26
N HIS A 52 -7.21 1.88 -12.22
CA HIS A 52 -7.03 1.35 -10.87
C HIS A 52 -8.28 0.55 -10.45
N HIS A 53 -8.14 -0.28 -9.42
CA HIS A 53 -9.25 -1.09 -8.91
C HIS A 53 -10.43 -0.27 -8.36
N ASP A 54 -10.21 1.00 -8.02
CA ASP A 54 -11.25 1.96 -7.62
C ASP A 54 -11.97 2.64 -8.80
N GLY A 55 -11.63 2.26 -10.04
CA GLY A 55 -12.23 2.76 -11.27
C GLY A 55 -11.62 4.05 -11.81
N ARG A 56 -10.63 4.66 -11.13
CA ARG A 56 -9.89 5.80 -11.69
C ARG A 56 -9.09 5.36 -12.90
N ARG A 57 -9.16 6.14 -13.99
CA ARG A 57 -8.41 5.85 -15.22
C ARG A 57 -6.91 6.07 -14.99
N ALA A 58 -6.09 5.16 -15.50
CA ALA A 58 -4.64 5.19 -15.35
C ALA A 58 -3.95 5.37 -16.72
N LEU A 59 -4.26 4.48 -17.66
CA LEU A 59 -3.71 4.47 -19.02
C LEU A 59 -4.81 4.15 -20.04
N ALA A 60 -4.61 4.56 -21.27
CA ALA A 60 -5.38 4.05 -22.40
C ALA A 60 -4.45 3.62 -23.53
N ILE A 61 -4.86 2.62 -24.29
CA ILE A 61 -4.14 2.10 -25.44
C ILE A 61 -5.00 2.33 -26.68
N GLN A 62 -4.41 2.92 -27.72
CA GLN A 62 -5.07 3.20 -28.99
C GLN A 62 -4.44 2.37 -30.11
N GLU A 63 -5.26 1.67 -30.91
CA GLU A 63 -4.76 0.94 -32.07
C GLU A 63 -4.42 1.89 -33.22
N VAL A 64 -3.25 1.70 -33.83
CA VAL A 64 -2.79 2.43 -35.02
C VAL A 64 -2.25 1.48 -36.08
N GLU A 65 -2.45 1.80 -37.35
CA GLU A 65 -1.99 0.96 -38.47
C GLU A 65 -0.46 0.79 -38.47
N SER A 66 0.25 1.88 -38.19
CA SER A 66 1.71 1.92 -38.18
C SER A 66 2.23 2.70 -36.98
N LEU A 67 3.18 2.10 -36.27
CA LEU A 67 3.93 2.73 -35.19
C LEU A 67 5.43 2.51 -35.45
N PRO A 68 6.22 3.57 -35.67
CA PRO A 68 7.66 3.44 -35.82
C PRO A 68 8.29 2.93 -34.53
N ALA A 69 9.17 1.93 -34.63
CA ALA A 69 9.92 1.46 -33.47
C ALA A 69 10.80 2.57 -32.89
N SER A 70 10.72 2.76 -31.57
CA SER A 70 11.65 3.65 -30.88
C SER A 70 13.08 3.12 -31.02
N ARG A 71 14.00 4.04 -31.31
CA ARG A 71 15.46 3.80 -31.34
C ARG A 71 16.17 4.37 -30.14
N TRP A 72 15.44 4.98 -29.20
CA TRP A 72 16.04 5.43 -27.95
C TRP A 72 16.69 4.22 -27.23
N PRO A 73 17.90 4.34 -26.64
CA PRO A 73 18.66 5.57 -26.37
C PRO A 73 19.74 5.93 -27.41
N GLU A 74 19.62 5.49 -28.67
CA GLU A 74 20.62 5.78 -29.70
C GLU A 74 20.81 7.30 -29.92
N PRO A 75 22.06 7.77 -30.17
CA PRO A 75 22.32 9.17 -30.47
C PRO A 75 21.46 9.69 -31.64
N GLY A 76 20.80 10.83 -31.45
CA GLY A 76 19.90 11.42 -32.45
C GLY A 76 18.47 10.86 -32.45
N HIS A 77 18.17 9.90 -31.57
CA HIS A 77 16.83 9.33 -31.37
C HIS A 77 16.34 9.57 -29.93
N PRO A 78 15.99 10.83 -29.57
CA PRO A 78 15.47 11.12 -28.24
C PRO A 78 14.12 10.42 -28.03
N SER A 79 13.79 10.11 -26.78
CA SER A 79 12.43 9.68 -26.47
C SER A 79 11.46 10.86 -26.64
N VAL A 80 10.24 10.57 -27.07
CA VAL A 80 9.16 11.55 -27.20
C VAL A 80 8.36 11.67 -25.89
N SER A 81 8.32 10.60 -25.09
CA SER A 81 7.68 10.55 -23.78
C SER A 81 8.34 9.50 -22.88
N HIS A 82 8.28 9.71 -21.57
CA HIS A 82 8.68 8.73 -20.58
C HIS A 82 7.51 8.50 -19.63
N LEU A 83 7.19 7.23 -19.39
CA LEU A 83 6.33 6.85 -18.27
C LEU A 83 7.24 6.41 -17.11
N ASP A 84 7.28 7.19 -16.04
CA ASP A 84 8.15 6.92 -14.90
C ASP A 84 7.36 6.26 -13.77
N THR A 85 7.91 5.18 -13.24
CA THR A 85 7.33 4.37 -12.15
C THR A 85 8.38 4.11 -11.09
N THR A 86 7.96 3.75 -9.88
CA THR A 86 8.87 3.55 -8.74
C THR A 86 8.66 2.19 -8.08
N VAL A 87 9.73 1.69 -7.48
CA VAL A 87 9.76 0.56 -6.53
C VAL A 87 10.57 0.97 -5.30
N PRO A 88 10.32 0.40 -4.12
CA PRO A 88 10.87 0.96 -2.89
C PRO A 88 12.36 0.66 -2.67
N ASN A 89 12.90 -0.38 -3.32
CA ASN A 89 14.30 -0.77 -3.17
C ASN A 89 14.83 -1.52 -4.41
N ARG A 90 16.14 -1.81 -4.42
CA ARG A 90 16.82 -2.49 -5.52
C ARG A 90 16.40 -3.95 -5.71
N HIS A 91 16.03 -4.64 -4.63
CA HIS A 91 15.54 -6.01 -4.72
C HIS A 91 14.21 -6.07 -5.51
N ASP A 92 13.31 -5.13 -5.24
CA ASP A 92 12.07 -5.01 -6.01
C ASP A 92 12.32 -4.55 -7.46
N LEU A 93 13.36 -3.74 -7.71
CA LEU A 93 13.78 -3.41 -9.07
C LEU A 93 14.25 -4.64 -9.86
N ASP A 94 14.93 -5.58 -9.21
CA ASP A 94 15.33 -6.86 -9.81
C ASP A 94 14.11 -7.76 -10.07
N ALA A 95 13.17 -7.85 -9.12
CA ALA A 95 11.94 -8.62 -9.33
C ALA A 95 11.07 -8.04 -10.48
N VAL A 96 10.96 -6.71 -10.57
CA VAL A 96 10.26 -6.04 -11.67
C VAL A 96 11.01 -6.21 -12.99
N HIS A 97 12.34 -6.24 -12.99
CA HIS A 97 13.12 -6.52 -14.19
C HIS A 97 12.74 -7.86 -14.83
N ASP A 98 12.73 -8.93 -14.03
CA ASP A 98 12.34 -10.27 -14.50
C ASP A 98 10.90 -10.26 -15.03
N ARG A 99 9.99 -9.57 -14.34
CA ARG A 99 8.59 -9.42 -14.77
C ARG A 99 8.46 -8.69 -16.09
N VAL A 100 9.16 -7.57 -16.29
CA VAL A 100 9.11 -6.79 -17.54
C VAL A 100 9.54 -7.66 -18.71
N LEU A 101 10.64 -8.40 -18.57
CA LEU A 101 11.12 -9.29 -19.63
C LEU A 101 10.13 -10.44 -19.91
N ALA A 102 9.55 -11.04 -18.87
CA ALA A 102 8.56 -12.11 -19.01
C ALA A 102 7.28 -11.65 -19.74
N LEU A 103 6.86 -10.40 -19.55
CA LEU A 103 5.72 -9.80 -20.24
C LEU A 103 6.04 -9.34 -21.68
N GLY A 104 7.31 -9.45 -22.11
CA GLY A 104 7.74 -9.09 -23.46
C GLY A 104 8.23 -7.65 -23.62
N GLY A 105 8.55 -6.98 -22.52
CA GLY A 105 9.30 -5.73 -22.54
C GLY A 105 10.80 -5.96 -22.78
N GLU A 106 11.51 -4.91 -23.17
CA GLU A 106 12.94 -4.94 -23.52
C GLU A 106 13.71 -3.96 -22.65
N LEU A 107 14.80 -4.42 -22.01
CA LEU A 107 15.73 -3.52 -21.31
C LEU A 107 16.46 -2.64 -22.32
N ARG A 108 16.39 -1.32 -22.11
CA ARG A 108 17.04 -0.30 -22.96
C ARG A 108 18.25 0.34 -22.30
N LEU A 109 18.16 0.58 -20.99
CA LEU A 109 19.22 1.20 -20.21
C LEU A 109 19.21 0.65 -18.79
N ASP A 110 20.37 0.21 -18.31
CA ASP A 110 20.56 -0.19 -16.92
C ASP A 110 21.42 0.83 -16.19
N ARG A 111 20.83 1.46 -15.17
CA ARG A 111 21.48 2.36 -14.22
C ARG A 111 21.10 1.94 -12.79
N ALA A 112 20.84 0.66 -12.55
CA ALA A 112 20.48 0.16 -11.24
C ALA A 112 21.58 0.42 -10.21
N ASP A 113 22.84 0.62 -10.64
CA ASP A 113 23.98 0.93 -9.78
C ASP A 113 24.21 2.42 -9.51
N ASP A 114 23.41 3.30 -10.09
CA ASP A 114 23.52 4.73 -9.82
C ASP A 114 23.34 5.02 -8.31
N PRO A 115 24.26 5.77 -7.68
CA PRO A 115 24.23 6.00 -6.24
C PRO A 115 23.11 6.96 -5.81
N ASP A 116 22.69 7.84 -6.71
CA ASP A 116 21.72 8.91 -6.40
C ASP A 116 20.33 8.57 -6.94
N GLU A 117 20.26 7.95 -8.13
CA GLU A 117 19.00 7.66 -8.82
C GLU A 117 19.03 6.27 -9.49
N PRO A 118 18.98 5.18 -8.71
CA PRO A 118 19.02 3.83 -9.25
C PRO A 118 17.78 3.57 -10.11
N LEU A 119 17.95 3.19 -11.38
CA LEU A 119 16.83 2.91 -12.29
C LEU A 119 17.17 1.92 -13.39
N ARG A 120 16.14 1.32 -13.99
CA ARG A 120 16.22 0.68 -15.31
C ARG A 120 15.17 1.28 -16.24
N ALA A 121 15.55 1.55 -17.49
CA ALA A 121 14.64 1.98 -18.53
C ALA A 121 14.40 0.85 -19.53
N TYR A 122 13.17 0.76 -20.00
CA TYR A 122 12.67 -0.32 -20.82
C TYR A 122 11.86 0.22 -22.00
N ALA A 123 11.59 -0.66 -22.96
CA ALA A 123 10.56 -0.47 -23.96
C ALA A 123 9.46 -1.52 -23.78
N SER A 124 8.19 -1.11 -23.87
CA SER A 124 7.04 -2.02 -23.94
C SER A 124 7.01 -2.79 -25.28
N PRO A 125 6.10 -3.76 -25.46
CA PRO A 125 5.95 -4.48 -26.74
C PRO A 125 5.71 -3.56 -27.96
N ALA A 126 5.00 -2.45 -27.78
CA ALA A 126 4.81 -1.42 -28.82
C ALA A 126 6.01 -0.47 -28.97
N GLY A 127 7.00 -0.52 -28.07
CA GLY A 127 8.21 0.28 -28.11
C GLY A 127 8.18 1.56 -27.27
N HIS A 128 7.18 1.74 -26.40
CA HIS A 128 7.08 2.92 -25.54
C HIS A 128 8.11 2.86 -24.42
N VAL A 129 8.86 3.95 -24.25
CA VAL A 129 9.91 4.04 -23.23
C VAL A 129 9.29 4.31 -21.86
N PHE A 130 9.70 3.53 -20.88
CA PHE A 130 9.33 3.73 -19.49
C PHE A 130 10.48 3.40 -18.55
N CYS A 131 10.46 3.98 -17.35
CA CYS A 131 11.50 3.81 -16.35
C CYS A 131 10.92 3.23 -15.06
N VAL A 132 11.70 2.38 -14.41
CA VAL A 132 11.45 1.92 -13.04
C VAL A 132 12.59 2.41 -12.17
N PHE A 133 12.28 3.37 -11.29
CA PHE A 133 13.23 3.96 -10.35
C PHE A 133 13.15 3.25 -9.01
N VAL A 134 14.27 3.19 -8.30
CA VAL A 134 14.27 2.97 -6.86
C VAL A 134 14.02 4.32 -6.20
N ALA A 135 12.84 4.49 -5.63
CA ALA A 135 12.51 5.62 -4.80
C ALA A 135 11.81 5.11 -3.54
N PRO A 136 12.15 5.60 -2.34
CA PRO A 136 11.34 5.32 -1.16
C PRO A 136 9.89 5.69 -1.48
N SER A 137 8.93 4.87 -1.02
CA SER A 137 7.51 4.99 -1.38
C SER A 137 7.09 6.47 -1.44
N SER A 138 6.64 6.89 -2.62
CA SER A 138 6.24 8.29 -2.80
C SER A 138 4.98 8.54 -1.96
N PRO A 139 4.79 9.75 -1.41
CA PRO A 139 3.52 10.13 -0.79
C PRO A 139 2.42 10.00 -1.86
N GLY A 140 1.60 8.96 -1.76
CA GLY A 140 0.61 8.62 -2.79
C GLY A 140 0.37 7.13 -3.04
N ASP A 141 1.08 6.21 -2.37
CA ASP A 141 0.53 4.86 -2.23
C ASP A 141 -0.87 4.99 -1.62
N VAL A 142 -1.88 4.55 -2.36
CA VAL A 142 -3.27 4.69 -1.93
C VAL A 142 -3.40 3.95 -0.61
N PRO A 143 -3.88 4.60 0.47
CA PRO A 143 -4.06 3.93 1.75
C PRO A 143 -4.85 2.64 1.56
N ARG A 144 -4.28 1.52 2.01
CA ARG A 144 -4.93 0.21 1.89
C ARG A 144 -6.10 0.18 2.87
N THR A 145 -7.30 0.06 2.32
CA THR A 145 -8.51 -0.09 3.13
C THR A 145 -8.89 -1.56 3.18
N LEU A 146 -8.92 -2.14 4.37
CA LEU A 146 -9.33 -3.52 4.62
C LEU A 146 -10.58 -3.54 5.51
N THR A 147 -11.35 -4.62 5.44
CA THR A 147 -12.52 -4.81 6.30
C THR A 147 -12.39 -6.09 7.10
N GLY A 148 -13.04 -6.16 8.25
CA GLY A 148 -12.91 -7.32 9.12
C GLY A 148 -13.67 -7.15 10.42
N THR A 149 -13.09 -7.68 11.49
CA THR A 149 -13.70 -7.69 12.81
C THR A 149 -12.73 -7.13 13.84
N CYS A 150 -13.25 -6.29 14.73
CA CYS A 150 -12.57 -5.90 15.96
C CYS A 150 -13.46 -6.33 17.12
N ALA A 151 -13.00 -7.27 17.94
CA ALA A 151 -13.72 -7.74 19.11
C ALA A 151 -13.19 -7.05 20.36
N PHE A 152 -14.09 -6.63 21.25
CA PHE A 152 -13.78 -5.84 22.44
C PHE A 152 -14.38 -6.44 23.71
N ARG A 153 -13.67 -6.29 24.82
CA ARG A 153 -14.19 -6.44 26.19
C ARG A 153 -13.46 -5.51 27.13
N LEU A 154 -14.11 -5.08 28.22
CA LEU A 154 -13.48 -4.18 29.18
C LEU A 154 -12.78 -4.96 30.29
N MET A 155 -13.43 -6.00 30.79
CA MET A 155 -12.96 -6.79 31.92
C MET A 155 -12.45 -8.17 31.47
N PRO A 156 -11.42 -8.73 32.13
CA PRO A 156 -10.84 -10.03 31.76
C PRO A 156 -11.82 -11.21 31.86
N THR A 157 -12.89 -11.05 32.66
CA THR A 157 -13.95 -12.05 32.85
C THR A 157 -15.05 -11.99 31.80
N GLU A 158 -15.08 -10.93 30.99
CA GLU A 158 -16.07 -10.77 29.92
C GLU A 158 -15.64 -11.55 28.67
N GLU A 159 -16.63 -11.93 27.87
CA GLU A 159 -16.42 -12.46 26.54
C GLU A 159 -16.13 -11.31 25.57
N LEU A 160 -15.23 -11.53 24.60
CA LEU A 160 -14.96 -10.57 23.54
C LEU A 160 -16.19 -10.44 22.64
N ALA A 161 -16.77 -9.25 22.58
CA ALA A 161 -17.90 -8.93 21.72
C ALA A 161 -17.38 -8.51 20.32
N PRO A 162 -17.57 -9.31 19.25
CA PRO A 162 -17.09 -8.96 17.92
C PRO A 162 -17.98 -7.90 17.28
N ALA A 163 -17.35 -6.91 16.64
CA ALA A 163 -18.01 -5.92 15.80
C ALA A 163 -17.36 -5.84 14.42
N ARG A 164 -18.14 -5.48 13.40
CA ARG A 164 -17.61 -5.16 12.07
C ARG A 164 -16.68 -3.96 12.19
N SER A 165 -15.56 -4.01 11.51
CA SER A 165 -14.54 -2.98 11.56
C SER A 165 -13.92 -2.75 10.17
N THR A 166 -13.42 -1.54 9.96
CA THR A 166 -12.63 -1.14 8.81
C THR A 166 -11.29 -0.63 9.31
N VAL A 167 -10.21 -0.88 8.56
CA VAL A 167 -8.90 -0.29 8.81
C VAL A 167 -8.34 0.33 7.53
N VAL A 168 -7.68 1.48 7.69
CA VAL A 168 -6.93 2.17 6.65
C VAL A 168 -5.47 2.16 7.07
N ILE A 169 -4.60 1.67 6.20
CA ILE A 169 -3.17 1.53 6.41
C ILE A 169 -2.45 2.39 5.39
N ASP A 170 -1.63 3.33 5.85
CA ASP A 170 -0.89 4.26 5.01
C ASP A 170 0.59 4.26 5.39
N GLU A 171 1.47 4.28 4.40
CA GLU A 171 2.91 4.44 4.59
C GLU A 171 3.24 5.92 4.46
N VAL A 172 3.51 6.57 5.58
CA VAL A 172 3.62 8.03 5.65
C VAL A 172 5.07 8.49 5.68
N ALA A 173 5.28 9.75 5.29
CA ALA A 173 6.57 10.42 5.28
C ALA A 173 7.67 9.63 4.55
N ALA A 174 7.33 9.08 3.37
CA ALA A 174 8.20 8.24 2.55
C ALA A 174 8.65 6.95 3.26
N GLY A 175 7.68 6.21 3.83
CA GLY A 175 7.90 4.95 4.53
C GLY A 175 8.66 5.10 5.86
N ARG A 176 8.61 6.28 6.49
CA ARG A 176 9.23 6.53 7.79
C ARG A 176 8.33 6.15 8.96
N ALA A 177 7.05 5.94 8.71
CA ALA A 177 6.09 5.38 9.65
C ALA A 177 4.90 4.75 8.92
N THR A 178 4.25 3.81 9.58
CA THR A 178 2.96 3.25 9.19
C THR A 178 1.86 3.93 10.00
N LEU A 179 0.90 4.57 9.32
CA LEU A 179 -0.31 5.13 9.90
C LEU A 179 -1.44 4.12 9.78
N ILE A 180 -2.09 3.79 10.89
CA ILE A 180 -3.19 2.83 10.96
C ILE A 180 -4.37 3.52 11.61
N THR A 181 -5.46 3.72 10.86
CA THR A 181 -6.73 4.24 11.38
C THR A 181 -7.78 3.15 11.28
N TYR A 182 -8.43 2.81 12.39
CA TYR A 182 -9.38 1.71 12.45
C TYR A 182 -10.67 2.10 13.16
N THR A 183 -11.76 1.40 12.86
CA THR A 183 -13.03 1.49 13.60
C THR A 183 -13.19 0.32 14.56
N TRP A 184 -13.94 0.49 15.63
CA TRP A 184 -14.37 -0.60 16.53
C TRP A 184 -15.69 -0.21 17.19
N ALA A 185 -16.27 -1.05 18.04
CA ALA A 185 -17.49 -0.70 18.76
C ALA A 185 -17.41 -1.08 20.24
N HIS A 186 -17.74 -0.12 21.10
CA HIS A 186 -18.02 -0.36 22.50
C HIS A 186 -19.46 -0.92 22.63
N PRO A 187 -19.70 -1.98 23.42
CA PRO A 187 -21.03 -2.60 23.54
C PRO A 187 -22.13 -1.62 23.94
N ASP A 188 -21.79 -0.64 24.78
CA ASP A 188 -22.75 0.34 25.31
C ASP A 188 -22.66 1.71 24.61
N ASP A 189 -21.48 2.10 24.13
CA ASP A 189 -21.23 3.45 23.60
C ASP A 189 -21.18 3.51 22.07
N GLY A 190 -21.34 2.36 21.40
CA GLY A 190 -21.41 2.28 19.96
C GLY A 190 -20.06 2.43 19.26
N GLU A 191 -20.07 2.91 18.03
CA GLU A 191 -18.92 2.96 17.14
C GLU A 191 -17.85 3.97 17.62
N GLN A 192 -16.60 3.55 17.53
CA GLN A 192 -15.41 4.26 17.96
C GLN A 192 -14.33 4.15 16.88
N THR A 193 -13.31 5.00 16.99
CA THR A 193 -12.18 5.05 16.07
C THR A 193 -10.88 5.18 16.82
N GLY A 194 -9.87 4.42 16.40
CA GLY A 194 -8.50 4.55 16.91
C GLY A 194 -7.52 4.88 15.79
N THR A 195 -6.40 5.51 16.16
CA THR A 195 -5.30 5.81 15.24
C THR A 195 -3.95 5.50 15.89
N LEU A 196 -3.11 4.78 15.17
CA LEU A 196 -1.72 4.48 15.50
C LEU A 196 -0.79 5.10 14.47
N VAL A 197 0.32 5.68 14.94
CA VAL A 197 1.48 6.01 14.10
C VAL A 197 2.64 5.17 14.60
N LEU A 198 3.18 4.27 13.78
CA LEU A 198 4.25 3.36 14.15
C LEU A 198 5.49 3.67 13.34
N GLY A 199 6.60 4.03 13.99
CA GLY A 199 7.86 4.29 13.31
C GLY A 199 8.48 3.04 12.69
N VAL A 200 9.49 3.25 11.85
CA VAL A 200 10.36 2.16 11.39
C VAL A 200 11.25 1.70 12.55
N PRO A 201 11.28 0.39 12.88
CA PRO A 201 12.21 -0.13 13.88
C PRO A 201 13.67 0.17 13.52
N ALA A 202 14.46 0.57 14.52
CA ALA A 202 15.90 0.74 14.38
C ALA A 202 16.62 -0.62 14.22
N ASP A 203 17.93 -0.60 13.97
CA ASP A 203 18.72 -1.83 13.76
C ASP A 203 18.70 -2.79 14.96
N ASP A 204 18.51 -2.26 16.18
CA ASP A 204 18.35 -3.03 17.42
C ASP A 204 16.90 -3.46 17.69
N GLY A 205 16.00 -3.16 16.75
CA GLY A 205 14.57 -3.41 16.83
C GLY A 205 13.78 -2.39 17.64
N ALA A 206 14.42 -1.39 18.26
CA ALA A 206 13.71 -0.38 19.03
C ALA A 206 12.79 0.46 18.13
N VAL A 207 11.58 0.75 18.61
CA VAL A 207 10.61 1.54 17.85
C VAL A 207 9.81 2.46 18.76
N THR A 208 9.43 3.62 18.21
CA THR A 208 8.52 4.56 18.84
C THR A 208 7.25 4.69 18.01
N GLY A 209 6.16 5.05 18.68
CA GLY A 209 4.90 5.33 18.02
C GLY A 209 4.02 6.25 18.84
N SER A 210 2.81 6.44 18.37
CA SER A 210 1.76 7.11 19.12
C SER A 210 0.42 6.46 18.91
N TRP A 211 -0.47 6.62 19.89
CA TRP A 211 -1.84 6.14 19.83
C TRP A 211 -2.82 7.19 20.36
N VAL A 212 -3.99 7.24 19.74
CA VAL A 212 -5.16 7.96 20.23
C VAL A 212 -6.41 7.16 19.87
N ASP A 213 -7.41 7.23 20.72
CA ASP A 213 -8.71 6.58 20.51
C ASP A 213 -9.85 7.53 20.87
N SER A 214 -10.99 7.42 20.19
CA SER A 214 -12.15 8.26 20.45
C SER A 214 -12.86 7.94 21.77
N TRP A 215 -12.57 6.79 22.37
CA TRP A 215 -13.17 6.34 23.63
C TRP A 215 -12.16 6.34 24.77
N HIS A 216 -12.45 7.12 25.81
CA HIS A 216 -11.70 7.18 27.08
C HIS A 216 -10.20 7.53 26.99
N GLN A 217 -9.67 7.89 25.81
CA GLN A 217 -8.29 8.31 25.59
C GLN A 217 -8.24 9.79 25.13
N PRO A 218 -8.22 10.77 26.06
CA PRO A 218 -8.40 12.18 25.73
C PRO A 218 -7.21 12.82 25.00
N ASP A 219 -6.02 12.24 25.13
CA ASP A 219 -4.75 12.75 24.61
C ASP A 219 -4.01 11.69 23.80
N VAL A 220 -3.22 12.15 22.83
CA VAL A 220 -2.26 11.30 22.11
C VAL A 220 -1.19 10.82 23.09
N VAL A 221 -1.01 9.51 23.18
CA VAL A 221 0.05 8.90 23.99
C VAL A 221 1.22 8.47 23.14
N LEU A 222 2.41 8.56 23.72
CA LEU A 222 3.64 8.07 23.11
C LEU A 222 3.86 6.62 23.51
N LEU A 223 4.18 5.80 22.53
CA LEU A 223 4.43 4.38 22.69
C LEU A 223 5.91 4.09 22.48
N GLY A 224 6.45 3.17 23.26
CA GLY A 224 7.78 2.61 23.09
C GLY A 224 7.73 1.09 23.06
N GLY A 225 8.60 0.47 22.28
CA GLY A 225 8.68 -0.99 22.22
C GLY A 225 9.67 -1.49 21.18
N THR A 226 9.33 -2.62 20.57
CA THR A 226 10.17 -3.27 19.55
C THR A 226 9.37 -3.60 18.30
N GLY A 227 10.05 -3.77 17.17
CA GLY A 227 9.42 -4.21 15.94
C GLY A 227 10.40 -4.86 14.96
N ALA A 228 9.85 -5.64 14.03
CA ALA A 228 10.59 -6.28 12.95
C ALA A 228 9.63 -6.66 11.82
N GLY A 229 10.03 -6.46 10.56
CA GLY A 229 9.34 -7.03 9.40
C GLY A 229 7.84 -6.74 9.32
N GLY A 230 7.42 -5.49 9.54
CA GLY A 230 6.00 -5.10 9.53
C GLY A 230 5.21 -5.55 10.76
N SER A 231 5.91 -5.90 11.85
CA SER A 231 5.32 -6.22 13.15
C SER A 231 5.85 -5.28 14.22
N TRP A 232 4.98 -4.89 15.15
CA TRP A 232 5.30 -4.01 16.28
C TRP A 232 4.71 -4.59 17.56
N SER A 233 5.46 -4.51 18.65
CA SER A 233 4.98 -4.70 20.02
C SER A 233 5.37 -3.46 20.81
N VAL A 234 4.38 -2.61 21.07
CA VAL A 234 4.57 -1.26 21.64
C VAL A 234 3.64 -1.04 22.82
N GLY A 235 4.00 -0.16 23.73
CA GLY A 235 3.14 0.11 24.87
C GLY A 235 3.56 1.33 25.68
N TYR A 236 2.72 1.69 26.64
CA TYR A 236 2.98 2.78 27.57
C TYR A 236 2.30 2.53 28.91
N ASP A 237 2.88 3.08 29.97
CA ASP A 237 2.33 2.99 31.32
C ASP A 237 1.43 4.21 31.55
N TYR A 238 0.14 3.98 31.83
CA TYR A 238 -0.85 5.05 32.02
C TYR A 238 -1.10 5.38 33.49
N ALA A 239 -0.71 4.47 34.40
CA ALA A 239 -0.68 4.67 35.83
C ALA A 239 0.40 3.76 36.46
N PRO A 240 0.79 3.96 37.73
CA PRO A 240 1.79 3.11 38.37
C PRO A 240 1.44 1.62 38.31
N GLY A 241 2.23 0.84 37.55
CA GLY A 241 2.03 -0.59 37.35
C GLY A 241 0.94 -0.97 36.35
N TRP A 242 0.22 -0.01 35.78
CA TRP A 242 -0.78 -0.24 34.75
C TRP A 242 -0.26 0.13 33.38
N ARG A 243 -0.40 -0.77 32.42
CA ARG A 243 0.18 -0.63 31.09
C ARG A 243 -0.77 -1.05 30.00
N TRP A 244 -0.75 -0.31 28.89
CA TRP A 244 -1.28 -0.77 27.62
C TRP A 244 -0.17 -1.36 26.76
N GLU A 245 -0.45 -2.51 26.16
CA GLU A 245 0.39 -3.15 25.15
C GLU A 245 -0.43 -3.33 23.87
N VAL A 246 0.20 -3.05 22.74
CA VAL A 246 -0.39 -3.15 21.41
C VAL A 246 0.58 -3.93 20.54
N ASP A 247 0.14 -5.11 20.11
CA ASP A 247 0.82 -5.90 19.10
C ASP A 247 0.11 -5.68 17.76
N VAL A 248 0.86 -5.35 16.72
CA VAL A 248 0.36 -5.15 15.35
C VAL A 248 1.20 -5.98 14.39
N THR A 249 0.56 -6.63 13.43
CA THR A 249 1.23 -7.29 12.30
C THR A 249 0.54 -6.89 11.00
N VAL A 250 1.30 -6.30 10.09
CA VAL A 250 0.83 -5.84 8.78
C VAL A 250 1.36 -6.77 7.70
N GLY A 251 0.45 -7.45 7.00
CA GLY A 251 0.73 -8.26 5.83
C GLY A 251 0.54 -7.51 4.51
N SER A 252 0.69 -8.22 3.39
CA SER A 252 0.42 -7.68 2.05
C SER A 252 -1.06 -7.38 1.82
N ALA A 253 -1.95 -8.22 2.38
CA ALA A 253 -3.41 -8.13 2.23
C ALA A 253 -4.16 -8.33 3.55
N SER A 254 -3.49 -8.19 4.70
CA SER A 254 -4.12 -8.38 6.01
C SER A 254 -3.49 -7.50 7.07
N LEU A 255 -4.23 -7.24 8.13
CA LEU A 255 -3.71 -6.65 9.36
C LEU A 255 -4.29 -7.38 10.57
N GLU A 256 -3.42 -7.68 11.53
CA GLU A 256 -3.80 -8.22 12.84
C GLU A 256 -3.36 -7.27 13.93
N MET A 257 -4.22 -7.07 14.92
CA MET A 257 -3.93 -6.22 16.07
C MET A 257 -4.51 -6.82 17.34
N VAL A 258 -3.72 -6.83 18.41
CA VAL A 258 -4.15 -7.22 19.75
C VAL A 258 -3.78 -6.09 20.71
N MET A 259 -4.75 -5.59 21.48
CA MET A 259 -4.52 -4.64 22.55
C MET A 259 -4.74 -5.31 23.89
N ARG A 260 -3.77 -5.21 24.80
CA ARG A 260 -3.83 -5.76 26.14
C ARG A 260 -3.71 -4.69 27.19
N ASN A 261 -4.53 -4.82 28.22
CA ASN A 261 -4.32 -4.11 29.47
C ASN A 261 -3.53 -5.02 30.42
N VAL A 262 -2.50 -4.48 31.05
CA VAL A 262 -1.66 -5.18 32.02
C VAL A 262 -2.02 -4.69 33.41
N VAL A 263 -2.64 -5.58 34.19
CA VAL A 263 -3.08 -5.29 35.56
C VAL A 263 -1.93 -5.52 36.53
N PRO A 264 -1.58 -4.57 37.39
CA PRO A 264 -0.54 -4.76 38.39
C PRO A 264 -0.95 -5.79 39.46
N GLU A 265 0.05 -6.38 40.11
CA GLU A 265 -0.18 -7.23 41.28
C GLU A 265 -0.86 -6.45 42.42
N GLY A 266 -1.67 -7.15 43.21
CA GLY A 266 -2.33 -6.60 44.40
C GLY A 266 -3.62 -5.81 44.14
N GLN A 267 -4.12 -5.80 42.89
CA GLN A 267 -5.47 -5.35 42.57
C GLN A 267 -6.51 -6.45 42.82
N ASP A 268 -7.78 -6.07 42.97
CA ASP A 268 -8.89 -7.02 43.04
C ASP A 268 -9.08 -7.71 41.68
N GLY A 269 -8.52 -8.91 41.51
CA GLY A 269 -8.64 -9.70 40.28
C GLY A 269 -7.33 -10.39 39.86
N PRO A 270 -7.30 -11.06 38.70
CA PRO A 270 -6.08 -11.64 38.16
C PRO A 270 -5.13 -10.53 37.67
N ALA A 271 -3.89 -10.57 38.14
CA ALA A 271 -2.82 -9.70 37.64
C ALA A 271 -2.27 -10.21 36.29
N GLY A 272 -1.61 -9.32 35.56
CA GLY A 272 -0.98 -9.60 34.27
C GLY A 272 -1.77 -9.12 33.06
N PRO A 273 -1.29 -9.45 31.85
CA PRO A 273 -1.91 -9.02 30.60
C PRO A 273 -3.19 -9.79 30.33
N TYR A 274 -4.21 -9.10 29.82
CA TYR A 274 -5.36 -9.71 29.18
C TYR A 274 -5.76 -8.93 27.93
N ASP A 275 -6.22 -9.65 26.91
CA ASP A 275 -6.68 -9.05 25.66
C ASP A 275 -7.97 -8.27 25.92
N VAL A 276 -7.94 -6.98 25.60
CA VAL A 276 -9.10 -6.07 25.59
C VAL A 276 -9.64 -5.99 24.18
N MET A 277 -8.76 -5.94 23.18
CA MET A 277 -9.15 -5.99 21.77
C MET A 277 -8.40 -7.07 21.00
N GLN A 278 -9.13 -7.75 20.12
CA GLN A 278 -8.58 -8.64 19.10
C GLN A 278 -9.19 -8.26 17.76
N ALA A 279 -8.35 -7.85 16.82
CA ALA A 279 -8.79 -7.38 15.52
C ALA A 279 -8.04 -8.05 14.36
N ARG A 280 -8.78 -8.33 13.30
CA ARG A 280 -8.27 -8.91 12.06
C ARG A 280 -9.04 -8.32 10.88
N TRP A 281 -8.27 -7.83 9.91
CA TRP A 281 -8.79 -7.29 8.65
C TRP A 281 -8.10 -7.97 7.46
N THR A 282 -8.85 -8.14 6.37
CA THR A 282 -8.40 -8.74 5.10
C THR A 282 -9.07 -8.08 3.91
#